data_AF-A0A3C0DJ76-F1
#
_entry.id   AF-A0A3C0DJ76-F1
#
_cell.length_a   1.000
_cell.length_b   1.000
_cell.length_c   1.000
_cell.angle_alpha   90.00
_cell.angle_beta   90.00
_cell.angle_gamma   90.00
#
_symmetry.space_group_name_H-M   'P 1'
#
loop_
_entity.id
_entity.type
_entity.pdbx_description
1 polymer ?
#
loop_
_entity_poly.entity_id
_entity_poly.type
_entity_poly.pdbx_seq_one_letter_code
_entity_poly.pdbx_strand_id
1 'polypeptide(L)' 'MANPTRKRFTISPEEAGQRLDAFLAIKGAGPSRSFLQKIIADNGALVNGKIATAGCRLVEGDTI' A
#
# COMPACT_ATOMS: atom_id res chain seq x y z
N MET A 1 -9.64 -14.09 -18.38
CA MET A 1 -9.13 -14.09 -17.00
C MET A 1 -8.11 -12.97 -16.85
N ALA A 2 -8.50 -11.83 -16.27
CA ALA A 2 -7.55 -10.77 -15.98
C ALA A 2 -6.70 -11.20 -14.78
N ASN A 3 -5.42 -11.44 -15.03
CA ASN A 3 -4.41 -11.68 -14.01
C ASN A 3 -4.48 -10.51 -13.01
N PRO A 4 -4.62 -10.71 -11.68
CA PRO A 4 -4.51 -9.60 -10.75
C PRO A 4 -3.07 -9.10 -10.87
N THR A 5 -2.88 -8.00 -11.60
CA THR A 5 -1.58 -7.38 -11.77
C THR A 5 -1.13 -6.89 -10.40
N ARG A 6 -0.30 -7.70 -9.73
CA ARG A 6 0.42 -7.29 -8.52
C ARG A 6 1.23 -6.06 -8.90
N LYS A 7 0.73 -4.89 -8.53
CA LYS A 7 1.44 -3.63 -8.68
C LYS A 7 2.43 -3.55 -7.53
N ARG A 8 3.71 -3.47 -7.89
CA ARG A 8 4.75 -3.13 -6.94
C ARG A 8 4.94 -1.63 -6.93
N PHE A 9 5.02 -1.05 -5.75
CA PHE A 9 5.26 0.37 -5.58
C PHE A 9 6.48 0.58 -4.69
N THR A 10 7.39 1.44 -5.13
CA THR A 10 8.54 1.86 -4.32
C THR A 10 8.28 3.25 -3.77
N ILE A 11 8.56 3.44 -2.48
CA ILE A 11 8.32 4.70 -1.78
C ILE A 11 9.48 5.66 -2.01
N SER A 12 9.18 6.78 -2.63
CA SER A 12 10.10 7.91 -2.81
C SER A 12 10.24 8.74 -1.53
N PRO A 13 11.30 9.54 -1.35
CA PRO A 13 11.46 10.46 -0.21
C PRO A 13 10.24 11.37 0.03
N GLU A 14 9.61 11.83 -1.05
CA GLU A 14 8.40 12.67 -1.02
C GLU A 14 7.14 11.92 -0.56
N GLU A 15 7.13 10.59 -0.71
CA GLU A 15 6.05 9.71 -0.26
C GLU A 15 6.36 9.05 1.09
N ALA A 16 7.61 9.12 1.55
CA ALA A 16 8.02 8.70 2.87
C ALA A 16 7.32 9.52 3.95
N GLY A 17 6.94 8.87 5.05
CA GLY A 17 6.16 9.46 6.14
C GLY A 17 4.64 9.44 5.91
N GLN A 18 4.17 9.03 4.73
CA GLN A 18 2.74 8.83 4.45
C GLN A 18 2.24 7.48 4.96
N ARG A 19 0.93 7.36 5.13
CA ARG A 19 0.26 6.11 5.54
C ARG A 19 0.07 5.20 4.33
N LEU A 20 0.24 3.89 4.51
CA LEU A 20 0.01 2.89 3.46
C LEU A 20 -1.38 3.02 2.81
N ASP A 21 -2.43 3.24 3.61
CA ASP A 21 -3.79 3.43 3.11
C ASP A 21 -3.97 4.69 2.26
N ALA A 22 -3.29 5.78 2.63
CA ALA A 22 -3.30 7.04 1.88
C ALA A 22 -2.50 6.92 0.58
N PHE A 23 -1.32 6.30 0.63
CA PHE A 23 -0.48 6.04 -0.53
C PHE A 23 -1.21 5.21 -1.58
N LEU A 24 -1.81 4.09 -1.18
CA LEU A 24 -2.58 3.24 -2.08
C LEU A 24 -3.80 3.95 -2.66
N ALA A 25 -4.43 4.86 -1.90
CA ALA A 25 -5.53 5.67 -2.39
C ALA A 25 -5.05 6.70 -3.43
N ILE A 26 -3.91 7.36 -3.20
CA ILE A 26 -3.30 8.30 -4.15
C ILE A 26 -2.92 7.59 -5.45
N LYS A 27 -2.35 6.38 -5.36
CA LYS A 27 -2.00 5.55 -6.54
C LYS A 27 -3.21 4.94 -7.25
N GLY A 28 -4.43 5.15 -6.74
CA GLY A 28 -5.66 4.57 -7.31
C GLY A 28 -5.67 3.04 -7.25
N ALA A 29 -5.02 2.44 -6.24
CA ALA A 29 -4.98 0.99 -6.05
C ALA A 29 -6.32 0.42 -5.58
N GLY A 30 -7.28 1.26 -5.20
CA GLY A 30 -8.61 0.84 -4.80
C GLY A 30 -9.65 1.95 -4.90
N PRO A 31 -10.94 1.58 -4.81
CA PRO A 31 -12.06 2.52 -4.95
C PRO A 31 -12.21 3.49 -3.79
N SER A 32 -11.71 3.14 -2.60
CA SER A 32 -11.84 3.96 -1.37
C SER A 32 -10.82 3.57 -0.32
N ARG A 33 -10.47 4.52 0.58
CA ARG A 33 -9.55 4.27 1.71
C ARG A 33 -9.99 3.10 2.59
N SER A 34 -11.28 3.01 2.93
CA SER A 34 -11.82 1.93 3.75
C SER A 34 -11.73 0.55 3.09
N PHE A 35 -11.80 0.49 1.75
CA PHE A 35 -11.59 -0.74 0.99
C PHE A 35 -10.12 -1.17 1.08
N LEU A 36 -9.19 -0.24 0.86
CA LEU A 36 -7.76 -0.48 0.99
C LEU A 36 -7.39 -0.91 2.41
N GLN A 37 -7.97 -0.28 3.44
CA GLN A 37 -7.76 -0.68 4.83
C GLN A 37 -8.15 -2.14 5.09
N LYS A 38 -9.28 -2.61 4.52
CA LYS A 38 -9.69 -4.02 4.60
C LYS A 38 -8.72 -4.95 3.88
N ILE A 39 -8.30 -4.62 2.66
CA ILE A 39 -7.32 -5.40 1.89
C ILE A 39 -6.02 -5.53 2.66
N ILE A 40 -5.51 -4.42 3.20
CA ILE A 40 -4.28 -4.40 3.99
C ILE A 40 -4.44 -5.23 5.27
N ALA A 41 -5.56 -5.08 5.98
CA ALA A 41 -5.86 -5.87 7.18
C ALA A 41 -5.99 -7.37 6.90
N ASP A 42 -6.44 -7.75 5.70
CA ASP A 42 -6.50 -9.13 5.22
C ASP A 42 -5.14 -9.66 4.71
N ASN A 43 -4.04 -8.94 4.96
CA ASN A 43 -2.69 -9.27 4.47
C ASN A 43 -2.54 -9.20 2.95
N GLY A 44 -3.41 -8.45 2.27
CA GLY A 44 -3.37 -8.25 0.81
C GLY A 44 -2.30 -7.24 0.34
N ALA A 45 -1.63 -6.55 1.26
CA ALA A 45 -0.51 -5.65 0.97
C ALA A 45 0.67 -5.94 1.91
N LEU A 46 1.88 -5.99 1.35
CA LEU A 46 3.11 -6.32 2.07
C LEU A 46 4.09 -5.18 1.91
N VAL A 47 4.47 -4.52 3.00
CA VAL A 47 5.54 -3.52 2.96
C VAL A 47 6.86 -4.23 3.22
N ASN A 48 7.74 -4.18 2.23
CA ASN A 48 9.05 -4.84 2.24
C ASN A 48 8.96 -6.34 2.57
N GLY A 49 7.91 -7.01 2.05
CA GLY A 49 7.62 -8.41 2.33
C GLY A 49 7.04 -8.69 3.73
N LYS A 50 6.76 -7.67 4.53
CA LYS A 50 6.14 -7.79 5.86
C LYS A 50 4.68 -7.33 5.80
N ILE A 51 3.84 -8.03 6.56
CA ILE A 51 2.45 -7.60 6.77
C ILE A 51 2.48 -6.24 7.47
N ALA A 52 1.93 -5.24 6.80
CA ALA A 52 1.78 -3.90 7.33
C ALA A 52 0.31 -3.63 7.61
N THR A 53 0.04 -2.76 8.57
CA THR A 53 -1.31 -2.28 8.82
C THR A 53 -1.62 -1.10 7.92
N ALA A 54 -2.90 -0.79 7.74
CA ALA A 54 -3.30 0.29 6.86
C ALA A 54 -2.77 1.67 7.31
N GLY A 55 -2.65 1.86 8.63
CA GLY A 55 -2.02 3.05 9.22
C GLY A 55 -0.50 2.98 9.34
N CYS A 56 0.16 1.96 8.78
CA CYS A 56 1.61 1.85 8.79
C CYS A 56 2.22 3.02 8.03
N ARG A 57 3.23 3.64 8.63
CA ARG A 57 3.95 4.76 8.05
C ARG A 57 5.05 4.21 7.16
N LEU A 58 4.99 4.59 5.90
CA LEU A 58 5.95 4.17 4.88
C LEU A 58 7.25 4.95 5.04
N VAL A 59 8.37 4.29 4.79
CA VAL A 59 9.69 4.94 4.75
C VAL A 59 10.25 4.94 3.33
N GLU A 60 11.17 5.86 3.05
CA GLU A 60 11.87 5.87 1.78
C GLU A 60 12.52 4.51 1.52
N GLY A 61 12.37 4.01 0.29
CA GLY A 61 12.91 2.70 -0.11
C GLY A 61 12.04 1.50 0.27
N ASP A 62 10.94 1.71 1.00
CA ASP A 62 9.95 0.65 1.19
C ASP A 62 9.36 0.21 -0.15
N THR A 63 9.04 -1.08 -0.24
CA THR A 63 8.43 -1.68 -1.43
C THR A 63 7.11 -2.36 -1.04
N ILE A 64 6.00 -1.92 -1.64
CA ILE A 64 4.66 -2.49 -1.46
C ILE A 64 4.34 -3.44 -2.62
#